data_AF-F7RVN3-F1
#
_entry.id   AF-F7RVN3-F1
#
_cell.length_a   1.000
_cell.length_b   1.000
_cell.length_c   1.000
_cell.angle_alpha   90.00
_cell.angle_beta   90.00
_cell.angle_gamma   90.00
#
_symmetry.space_group_name_H-M   'P 1'
#
loop_
_entity.id
_entity.type
_entity.pdbx_description
1 polymer ?
#
loop_
_entity_poly.entity_id
_entity_poly.type
_entity_poly.pdbx_seq_one_letter_code
_entity_poly.pdbx_strand_id
1 'polypeptide(L)'
;MNILKGLALTVICAGTMLLSTSTSAQETGQEQVQGGQYQNFGNWQVHYSAFPSTMLQPEVATRYNIRRSNARGLVNISVLDTAREDNPAQRVAIQGYALNSLGQRINLQFRRFVEEPAIYYISEVGHDNDDRLRFFITITQGDRNEELRFTHTFYR
;
A
#
# COMPACT_ATOMS: atom_id res chain seq x y z
N MET A 1 -51.96 -6.98 39.53
CA MET A 1 -50.84 -6.93 38.56
C MET A 1 -50.60 -5.45 38.25
N ASN A 2 -49.48 -4.93 38.72
CA ASN A 2 -49.35 -3.55 39.16
C ASN A 2 -48.56 -2.68 38.14
N ILE A 3 -49.21 -1.58 37.71
CA ILE A 3 -48.75 -0.17 37.56
C ILE A 3 -47.54 0.20 36.68
N LEU A 4 -47.87 1.02 35.67
CA LEU A 4 -47.25 2.29 35.23
C LEU A 4 -46.27 2.95 36.23
N LYS A 5 -45.06 3.31 35.78
CA LYS A 5 -44.18 4.41 36.30
C LYS A 5 -43.20 4.78 35.17
N GLY A 6 -42.82 6.01 34.83
CA GLY A 6 -43.02 7.40 35.30
C GLY A 6 -42.09 8.24 34.40
N LEU A 7 -42.55 9.26 33.68
CA LEU A 7 -42.64 10.69 34.04
C LEU A 7 -41.38 11.35 34.66
N ALA A 8 -40.97 12.45 34.01
CA ALA A 8 -40.31 13.67 34.50
C ALA A 8 -38.78 13.71 34.67
N LEU A 9 -38.13 14.59 33.89
CA LEU A 9 -37.49 15.84 34.38
C LEU A 9 -37.05 16.69 33.17
N THR A 10 -37.82 17.70 32.77
CA THR A 10 -37.72 19.12 33.17
C THR A 10 -36.44 19.81 32.69
N VAL A 11 -36.63 20.63 31.65
CA VAL A 11 -35.78 21.74 31.20
C VAL A 11 -35.66 22.78 32.32
N ILE A 12 -34.50 23.44 32.46
CA ILE A 12 -34.30 24.90 32.64
C ILE A 12 -32.90 25.16 33.24
N CYS A 13 -31.99 25.72 32.44
CA CYS A 13 -30.99 26.73 32.84
C CYS A 13 -30.82 27.63 31.59
N ALA A 14 -31.44 28.81 31.54
CA ALA A 14 -30.93 30.08 32.08
C ALA A 14 -29.53 30.44 31.53
N GLY A 15 -29.45 31.55 30.79
CA GLY A 15 -28.19 32.25 30.50
C GLY A 15 -27.89 32.45 29.02
N THR A 16 -28.29 33.60 28.49
CA THR A 16 -27.79 34.16 27.22
C THR A 16 -26.27 34.36 27.23
N MET A 17 -25.56 33.88 26.20
CA MET A 17 -24.30 34.48 25.74
C MET A 17 -24.05 34.09 24.27
N LEU A 18 -24.00 35.09 23.39
CA LEU A 18 -23.49 34.96 22.03
C LEU A 18 -22.03 34.50 22.09
N LEU A 19 -21.73 33.29 21.61
CA LEU A 19 -20.38 32.93 21.17
C LEU A 19 -20.47 32.38 19.75
N SER A 20 -19.90 33.15 18.82
CA SER A 20 -19.44 32.67 17.52
C SER A 20 -18.53 31.46 17.74
N THR A 21 -19.00 30.27 17.41
CA THR A 21 -18.11 29.14 17.20
C THR A 21 -18.02 28.93 15.71
N SER A 22 -16.96 29.46 15.12
CA SER A 22 -16.44 28.96 13.86
C SER A 22 -16.37 27.43 13.99
N THR A 23 -17.19 26.72 13.22
CA THR A 23 -16.96 25.30 12.95
C THR A 23 -15.58 25.22 12.33
N SER A 24 -14.60 24.88 13.16
CA SER A 24 -13.38 24.25 12.71
C SER A 24 -13.79 22.84 12.29
N ALA A 25 -14.20 22.72 11.02
CA ALA A 25 -14.26 21.42 10.39
C ALA A 25 -12.81 20.96 10.26
N GLN A 26 -12.44 20.11 11.21
CA GLN A 26 -11.21 19.36 11.34
C GLN A 26 -10.60 19.06 9.98
N GLU A 27 -9.41 19.61 9.76
CA GLU A 27 -8.47 19.07 8.79
C GLU A 27 -8.30 17.59 9.16
N THR A 28 -8.84 16.70 8.34
CA THR A 28 -8.47 15.30 8.38
C THR A 28 -6.99 15.26 8.09
N GLY A 29 -6.19 15.23 9.17
CA GLY A 29 -4.81 14.80 9.11
C GLY A 29 -4.82 13.44 8.43
N GLN A 30 -4.47 13.44 7.14
CA GLN A 30 -4.13 12.23 6.46
C GLN A 30 -2.89 11.72 7.20
N GLU A 31 -3.07 10.74 8.07
CA GLU A 31 -1.99 9.85 8.44
C GLU A 31 -1.36 9.41 7.12
N GLN A 32 -0.17 9.93 6.83
CA GLN A 32 0.68 9.38 5.78
C GLN A 32 1.08 8.00 6.27
N VAL A 33 0.18 7.03 6.11
CA VAL A 33 0.54 5.64 6.10
C VAL A 33 1.50 5.52 4.93
N GLN A 34 2.79 5.39 5.21
CA GLN A 34 3.75 4.86 4.24
C GLN A 34 3.36 3.39 4.00
N GLY A 35 2.25 3.20 3.29
CA GLY A 35 1.52 1.95 3.11
C GLY A 35 1.18 1.80 1.64
N GLY A 36 1.19 0.55 1.17
CA GLY A 36 1.11 0.21 -0.26
C GLY A 36 0.01 0.94 -1.01
N GLN A 37 0.32 1.31 -2.25
CA GLN A 37 -0.64 1.82 -3.22
C GLN A 37 -1.32 0.63 -3.90
N TYR A 38 -2.47 0.83 -4.54
CA TYR A 38 -3.03 -0.19 -5.41
C TYR A 38 -3.61 0.40 -6.69
N GLN A 39 -3.72 -0.44 -7.71
CA GLN A 39 -4.43 -0.15 -8.94
C GLN A 39 -5.36 -1.31 -9.29
N ASN A 40 -6.57 -0.97 -9.74
CA ASN A 40 -7.54 -1.95 -10.19
C ASN A 40 -7.41 -2.18 -11.69
N PHE A 41 -7.45 -3.45 -12.09
CA PHE A 41 -7.61 -3.90 -13.46
C PHE A 41 -8.76 -4.89 -13.45
N GLY A 42 -9.97 -4.50 -13.86
CA GLY A 42 -11.17 -5.34 -13.68
C GLY A 42 -11.31 -5.85 -12.23
N ASN A 43 -11.40 -7.17 -12.05
CA ASN A 43 -11.42 -7.83 -10.72
C ASN A 43 -10.02 -8.07 -10.10
N TRP A 44 -8.95 -7.54 -10.68
CA TRP A 44 -7.62 -7.61 -10.06
C TRP A 44 -7.34 -6.31 -9.31
N GLN A 45 -7.10 -6.42 -8.02
CA GLN A 45 -6.54 -5.33 -7.24
C GLN A 45 -5.05 -5.60 -7.03
N VAL A 46 -4.22 -4.85 -7.75
CA VAL A 46 -2.77 -4.97 -7.73
C VAL A 46 -2.23 -3.98 -6.73
N HIS A 47 -1.82 -4.46 -5.56
CA HIS A 47 -1.10 -3.68 -4.57
C HIS A 47 0.37 -3.61 -4.92
N TYR A 48 0.97 -2.44 -4.76
CA TYR A 48 2.36 -2.19 -5.04
C TYR A 48 2.97 -1.22 -4.03
N SER A 49 4.22 -1.46 -3.70
CA SER A 49 5.02 -0.53 -2.91
C SER A 49 6.48 -0.58 -3.38
N ALA A 50 7.16 0.53 -3.18
CA ALA A 50 8.59 0.64 -3.37
C ALA A 50 9.17 1.35 -2.16
N PHE A 51 10.26 0.82 -1.59
CA PHE A 51 10.88 1.39 -0.39
C PHE A 51 12.34 0.94 -0.22
N PRO A 52 13.19 1.71 0.48
CA PRO A 52 14.57 1.32 0.76
C PRO A 52 14.65 -0.01 1.52
N SER A 53 15.57 -0.88 1.12
CA SER A 53 15.76 -2.20 1.77
C SER A 53 16.11 -2.10 3.26
N THR A 54 16.63 -0.96 3.71
CA THR A 54 16.92 -0.68 5.12
C THR A 54 15.68 -0.58 5.99
N MET A 55 14.50 -0.31 5.43
CA MET A 55 13.22 -0.34 6.16
C MET A 55 12.79 -1.76 6.55
N LEU A 56 13.33 -2.80 5.92
CA LEU A 56 13.08 -4.16 6.39
C LEU A 56 13.73 -4.37 7.77
N GLN A 57 12.98 -5.02 8.65
CA GLN A 57 13.53 -5.54 9.89
C GLN A 57 14.63 -6.58 9.58
N PRO A 58 15.72 -6.64 10.37
CA PRO A 58 16.84 -7.56 10.12
C PRO A 58 16.41 -9.03 9.96
N GLU A 59 15.47 -9.50 10.77
CA GLU A 59 14.93 -10.86 10.69
C GLU A 59 14.20 -11.13 9.38
N VAL A 60 13.38 -10.19 8.90
CA VAL A 60 12.65 -10.31 7.63
C VAL A 60 13.64 -10.33 6.46
N ALA A 61 14.62 -9.43 6.48
CA ALA A 61 15.66 -9.40 5.46
C ALA A 61 16.47 -10.71 5.42
N THR A 62 16.81 -11.27 6.58
CA THR A 62 17.50 -12.55 6.70
C THR A 62 16.64 -13.69 6.17
N ARG A 63 15.36 -13.76 6.60
CA ARG A 63 14.39 -14.78 6.15
C ARG A 63 14.24 -14.80 4.64
N TYR A 64 14.26 -13.64 3.99
CA TYR A 64 14.10 -13.50 2.54
C TYR A 64 15.40 -13.36 1.77
N ASN A 65 16.55 -13.53 2.43
CA ASN A 65 17.88 -13.37 1.85
C ASN A 65 18.01 -12.05 1.05
N ILE A 66 17.50 -10.97 1.63
CA ILE A 66 17.54 -9.61 1.08
C ILE A 66 18.69 -8.86 1.75
N ARG A 67 19.56 -8.27 0.95
CA ARG A 67 20.67 -7.48 1.46
C ARG A 67 20.20 -6.05 1.75
N ARG A 68 20.16 -5.68 3.03
CA ARG A 68 19.88 -4.31 3.48
C ARG A 68 21.04 -3.38 3.10
N SER A 69 20.73 -2.28 2.40
CA SER A 69 21.69 -1.26 1.97
C SER A 69 20.97 0.03 1.59
N ASN A 70 21.58 1.20 1.85
CA ASN A 70 21.06 2.50 1.39
C ASN A 70 21.06 2.63 -0.14
N ALA A 71 21.80 1.79 -0.86
CA ALA A 71 21.83 1.77 -2.33
C ALA A 71 20.87 0.74 -2.95
N ARG A 72 20.00 0.12 -2.13
CA ARG A 72 19.07 -0.92 -2.57
C ARG A 72 17.66 -0.58 -2.13
N GLY A 73 16.77 -0.58 -3.10
CA GLY A 73 15.34 -0.52 -2.93
C GLY A 73 14.72 -1.90 -3.11
N LEU A 74 13.49 -2.02 -2.65
CA LEU A 74 12.60 -3.15 -2.88
C LEU A 74 11.38 -2.66 -3.60
N VAL A 75 10.89 -3.46 -4.55
CA VAL A 75 9.53 -3.36 -5.06
C VAL A 75 8.78 -4.61 -4.63
N ASN A 76 7.62 -4.42 -4.00
CA ASN A 76 6.72 -5.49 -3.58
C ASN A 76 5.40 -5.35 -4.33
N ILE A 77 4.95 -6.44 -4.95
CA ILE A 77 3.68 -6.55 -5.66
C ILE A 77 2.86 -7.70 -5.07
N SER A 78 1.57 -7.46 -4.83
CA SER A 78 0.60 -8.52 -4.53
C SER A 78 -0.67 -8.31 -5.34
N VAL A 79 -1.29 -9.40 -5.77
CA VAL A 79 -2.49 -9.34 -6.61
C VAL A 79 -3.62 -10.06 -5.89
N LEU A 80 -4.71 -9.33 -5.66
CA LEU A 80 -5.92 -9.84 -5.05
C LEU A 80 -7.01 -10.02 -6.11
N ASP A 81 -7.88 -11.01 -5.92
CA ASP A 81 -9.05 -11.24 -6.76
C ASP A 81 -10.31 -10.72 -6.08
N THR A 82 -10.79 -9.55 -6.51
CA THR A 82 -11.94 -8.87 -5.91
C THR A 82 -13.30 -9.42 -6.35
N ALA A 83 -13.32 -10.43 -7.24
CA ALA A 83 -14.55 -11.12 -7.60
C ALA A 83 -14.93 -12.22 -6.57
N ARG A 84 -14.01 -12.58 -5.67
CA ARG A 84 -14.21 -13.58 -4.63
C ARG A 84 -14.32 -12.93 -3.26
N GLU A 85 -15.10 -13.55 -2.38
CA GLU A 85 -15.21 -13.15 -0.97
C GLU A 85 -13.82 -13.11 -0.32
N ASP A 86 -13.60 -12.12 0.55
CA ASP A 86 -12.32 -11.84 1.23
C ASP A 86 -11.14 -11.41 0.34
N ASN A 87 -11.37 -11.14 -0.96
CA ASN A 87 -10.35 -10.67 -1.90
C ASN A 87 -9.05 -11.49 -1.86
N PRO A 88 -9.09 -12.82 -2.02
CA PRO A 88 -7.94 -13.69 -1.81
C PRO A 88 -6.77 -13.35 -2.73
N ALA A 89 -5.55 -13.50 -2.20
CA ALA A 89 -4.34 -13.40 -3.01
C ALA A 89 -4.34 -14.49 -4.10
N GLN A 90 -3.90 -14.12 -5.29
CA GLN A 90 -3.85 -15.02 -6.44
C GLN A 90 -2.44 -15.19 -6.99
N ARG A 91 -2.14 -16.40 -7.46
CA ARG A 91 -0.87 -16.70 -8.13
C ARG A 91 -0.93 -16.18 -9.56
N VAL A 92 0.07 -15.38 -9.90
CA VAL A 92 0.31 -14.79 -11.22
C VAL A 92 1.76 -15.05 -11.65
N ALA A 93 2.01 -14.97 -12.95
CA ALA A 93 3.34 -14.73 -13.48
C ALA A 93 3.63 -13.23 -13.48
N ILE A 94 4.84 -12.83 -13.11
CA ILE A 94 5.24 -11.43 -13.03
C ILE A 94 6.62 -11.23 -13.64
N GLN A 95 6.76 -10.18 -14.43
CA GLN A 95 8.02 -9.75 -15.01
C GLN A 95 8.02 -8.24 -15.13
N GLY A 96 9.20 -7.62 -15.20
CA GLY A 96 9.24 -6.18 -15.35
C GLY A 96 10.64 -5.59 -15.39
N TYR A 97 10.67 -4.29 -15.53
CA TYR A 97 11.89 -3.50 -15.49
C TYR A 97 11.59 -2.13 -14.89
N ALA A 98 12.64 -1.47 -14.40
CA ALA A 98 12.62 -0.06 -14.08
C ALA A 98 13.46 0.73 -15.09
N LEU A 99 13.14 2.01 -15.27
CA LEU A 99 14.02 3.00 -15.89
C LEU A 99 14.46 3.99 -14.81
N ASN A 100 15.77 4.23 -14.69
CA ASN A 100 16.27 5.28 -13.81
C ASN A 100 16.10 6.68 -14.43
N SER A 101 16.51 7.71 -13.69
CA SER A 101 16.47 9.10 -14.16
C SER A 101 17.25 9.33 -15.46
N LEU A 102 18.29 8.51 -15.72
CA LEU A 102 19.10 8.54 -16.95
C LEU A 102 18.47 7.75 -18.11
N GLY A 103 17.31 7.11 -17.90
CA GLY A 103 16.65 6.28 -18.90
C GLY A 103 17.28 4.88 -19.07
N GLN A 104 18.23 4.50 -18.23
CA GLN A 104 18.85 3.18 -18.25
C GLN A 104 17.88 2.14 -17.69
N ARG A 105 17.83 0.97 -18.34
CA ARG A 105 16.95 -0.14 -17.97
C ARG A 105 17.57 -1.00 -16.88
N ILE A 106 16.80 -1.27 -15.83
CA ILE A 106 17.13 -2.18 -14.74
C ILE A 106 16.11 -3.32 -14.78
N ASN A 107 16.53 -4.54 -15.13
CA ASN A 107 15.64 -5.70 -15.13
C ASN A 107 15.30 -6.10 -13.69
N LEU A 108 14.02 -6.37 -13.42
CA LEU A 108 13.55 -6.77 -12.11
C LEU A 108 13.49 -8.30 -12.02
N GLN A 109 14.00 -8.85 -10.93
CA GLN A 109 14.06 -10.28 -10.66
C GLN A 109 13.12 -10.60 -9.50
N PHE A 110 11.86 -10.86 -9.82
CA PHE A 110 10.84 -11.13 -8.82
C PHE A 110 10.98 -12.53 -8.23
N ARG A 111 11.04 -12.58 -6.90
CA ARG A 111 10.90 -13.81 -6.10
C ARG A 111 9.52 -13.83 -5.44
N ARG A 112 8.87 -14.99 -5.45
CA ARG A 112 7.56 -15.19 -4.84
C ARG A 112 7.72 -15.69 -3.40
N PHE A 113 7.03 -15.06 -2.47
CA PHE A 113 6.90 -15.46 -1.07
C PHE A 113 5.43 -15.73 -0.77
N VAL A 114 5.15 -16.84 -0.08
CA VAL A 114 3.79 -17.25 0.29
C VAL A 114 3.71 -17.26 1.81
N GLU A 115 2.86 -16.41 2.35
CA GLU A 115 2.59 -16.25 3.79
C GLU A 115 1.08 -16.34 3.96
N GLU A 116 0.54 -17.56 3.94
CA GLU A 116 -0.90 -17.78 3.84
C GLU A 116 -1.69 -16.92 4.85
N PRO A 117 -2.70 -16.15 4.39
CA PRO A 117 -3.33 -16.19 3.06
C PRO A 117 -2.71 -15.26 1.98
N ALA A 118 -1.55 -14.63 2.22
CA ALA A 118 -0.93 -13.65 1.33
C ALA A 118 0.13 -14.25 0.37
N ILE A 119 0.28 -13.59 -0.79
CA ILE A 119 1.31 -13.90 -1.79
C ILE A 119 1.99 -12.59 -2.21
N TYR A 120 3.31 -12.53 -2.02
CA TYR A 120 4.13 -11.37 -2.36
C TYR A 120 5.12 -11.70 -3.48
N TYR A 121 5.31 -10.75 -4.37
CA TYR A 121 6.34 -10.78 -5.41
C TYR A 121 7.30 -9.64 -5.17
N ILE A 122 8.52 -9.96 -4.74
CA ILE A 122 9.51 -8.97 -4.33
C ILE A 122 10.70 -9.02 -5.29
N SER A 123 11.11 -7.85 -5.80
CA SER A 123 12.39 -7.67 -6.49
C SER A 123 13.24 -6.64 -5.78
N GLU A 124 14.54 -6.88 -5.71
CA GLU A 124 15.53 -5.87 -5.34
C GLU A 124 15.82 -4.97 -6.55
N VAL A 125 16.06 -3.68 -6.32
CA VAL A 125 16.42 -2.70 -7.35
C VAL A 125 17.55 -1.81 -6.84
N GLY A 126 18.59 -1.62 -7.63
CA GLY A 126 19.63 -0.63 -7.33
C GLY A 126 19.12 0.77 -7.64
N HIS A 127 19.50 1.75 -6.82
CA HIS A 127 19.17 3.15 -7.05
C HIS A 127 20.30 4.05 -6.54
N ASP A 128 20.44 5.23 -7.14
CA ASP A 128 21.29 6.31 -6.61
C ASP A 128 20.54 7.22 -5.65
N ASN A 129 21.18 8.29 -5.19
CA ASN A 129 20.52 9.27 -4.32
C ASN A 129 19.58 10.15 -5.16
N ASP A 130 18.36 10.35 -4.67
CA ASP A 130 17.30 11.09 -5.36
C ASP A 130 17.00 10.52 -6.77
N ASP A 131 17.08 9.18 -6.89
CA ASP A 131 16.87 8.50 -8.17
C ASP A 131 15.39 8.15 -8.35
N ARG A 132 14.77 8.78 -9.36
CA ARG A 132 13.37 8.62 -9.69
C ARG A 132 13.19 7.47 -10.67
N LEU A 133 12.91 6.28 -10.13
CA LEU A 133 12.68 5.09 -10.91
C LEU A 133 11.25 5.01 -11.44
N ARG A 134 11.10 4.72 -12.74
CA ARG A 134 9.82 4.41 -13.40
C ARG A 134 9.71 2.91 -13.60
N PHE A 135 8.71 2.29 -13.01
CA PHE A 135 8.47 0.86 -13.04
C PHE A 135 7.47 0.47 -14.12
N PHE A 136 7.75 -0.63 -14.80
CA PHE A 136 6.90 -1.25 -15.82
C PHE A 136 6.82 -2.73 -15.50
N ILE A 137 5.65 -3.19 -15.03
CA ILE A 137 5.46 -4.54 -14.49
C ILE A 137 4.30 -5.19 -15.23
N THR A 138 4.59 -6.29 -15.90
CA THR A 138 3.61 -7.13 -16.59
C THR A 138 3.17 -8.25 -15.65
N ILE A 139 1.86 -8.40 -15.50
CA ILE A 139 1.21 -9.37 -14.62
C ILE A 139 0.32 -10.26 -15.48
N THR A 140 0.51 -11.58 -15.39
CA THR A 140 -0.14 -12.53 -16.30
C THR A 140 -0.74 -13.72 -15.55
N GLN A 141 -1.94 -14.15 -15.96
CA GLN A 141 -2.59 -15.37 -15.47
C GLN A 141 -3.50 -15.91 -16.58
N GLY A 142 -3.20 -17.13 -17.07
CA GLY A 142 -3.86 -17.65 -18.27
C GLY A 142 -3.67 -16.68 -19.45
N ASP A 143 -4.77 -16.32 -20.11
CA ASP A 143 -4.76 -15.40 -21.25
C ASP A 143 -4.83 -13.92 -20.84
N ARG A 144 -5.00 -13.62 -19.55
CA ARG A 144 -5.08 -12.25 -19.05
C ARG A 144 -3.70 -11.66 -18.84
N ASN A 145 -3.50 -10.45 -19.34
CA ASN A 145 -2.27 -9.68 -19.20
C ASN A 145 -2.60 -8.23 -18.84
N GLU A 146 -2.04 -7.74 -17.74
CA GLU A 146 -2.18 -6.36 -17.26
C GLU A 146 -0.81 -5.75 -17.03
N GLU A 147 -0.68 -4.45 -17.26
CA GLU A 147 0.57 -3.73 -17.04
C GLU A 147 0.41 -2.64 -15.97
N LEU A 148 1.13 -2.82 -14.87
CA LEU A 148 1.26 -1.82 -13.82
C LEU A 148 2.42 -0.88 -14.14
N ARG A 149 2.14 0.43 -14.08
CA ARG A 149 3.14 1.49 -14.25
C ARG A 149 3.06 2.45 -13.08
N PHE A 150 4.19 2.67 -12.41
CA PHE A 150 4.27 3.67 -11.35
C PHE A 150 5.68 4.25 -11.26
N THR A 151 5.83 5.33 -10.50
CA THR A 151 7.12 5.99 -10.27
C THR A 151 7.38 6.07 -8.77
N HIS A 152 8.63 5.88 -8.38
CA HIS A 152 9.07 6.06 -6.99
C HIS A 152 10.46 6.69 -6.97
N THR A 153 10.65 7.67 -6.09
CA THR A 153 11.96 8.29 -5.87
C THR A 153 12.59 7.66 -4.63
N PHE A 154 13.80 7.12 -4.79
CA PHE A 154 14.58 6.60 -3.69
C PHE A 154 15.60 7.63 -3.21
N TYR A 155 15.73 7.74 -1.89
CA TYR A 155 16.70 8.61 -1.22
C TYR A 155 17.73 7.74 -0.50
N ARG A 156 18.99 8.19 -0.47
CA ARG A 156 20.10 7.55 0.26
C ARG A 156 20.43 8.25 1.56
#